data_AF-A0A0M0BLH1-F1
#
_entry.id   AF-A0A0M0BLH1-F1
#
_cell.length_a   1.000
_cell.length_b   1.000
_cell.length_c   1.000
_cell.angle_alpha   90.00
_cell.angle_beta   90.00
_cell.angle_gamma   90.00
#
_symmetry.space_group_name_H-M   'P 1'
#
loop_
_entity.id
_entity.type
_entity.pdbx_description
1 polymer ?
#
loop_
_entity_poly.entity_id
_entity_poly.type
_entity_poly.pdbx_seq_one_letter_code
_entity_poly.pdbx_strand_id
1 'polypeptide(L)'
;MLYVGIGEICTQDYKTFLAKGRVIGAERETFPDKYPKRLILQDGQLAEFFLGKKGMTTNFILYETDDPKQLLNLQTFWLPEIKYTFIPIFHVSEIKEAWEKRWG
;
A
#
# COMPACT_ATOMS: atom_id res chain seq x y z
N MET A 1 -4.99 12.41 3.14
CA MET A 1 -4.67 12.39 1.70
C MET A 1 -4.57 10.94 1.24
N LEU A 2 -4.77 10.65 -0.05
CA LEU A 2 -4.63 9.29 -0.58
C LEU A 2 -3.32 9.14 -1.34
N TYR A 3 -2.72 7.96 -1.25
CA TYR A 3 -1.49 7.60 -1.95
C TYR A 3 -1.62 6.20 -2.53
N VAL A 4 -1.09 5.99 -3.74
CA VAL A 4 -0.72 4.66 -4.23
C VAL A 4 0.72 4.41 -3.83
N GLY A 5 0.98 3.39 -3.03
CA GLY A 5 2.31 2.83 -2.83
C GLY A 5 2.57 1.74 -3.88
N ILE A 6 3.52 1.95 -4.77
CA ILE A 6 4.02 0.94 -5.71
C ILE A 6 5.26 0.32 -5.09
N GLY A 7 5.20 -0.96 -4.72
CA GLY A 7 6.30 -1.65 -4.06
C GLY A 7 6.96 -2.68 -4.96
N GLU A 8 8.29 -2.61 -5.09
CA GLU A 8 9.09 -3.69 -5.68
C GLU A 8 9.51 -4.66 -4.58
N ILE A 9 8.93 -5.86 -4.59
CA ILE A 9 9.23 -6.90 -3.60
C ILE A 9 10.38 -7.75 -4.12
N CYS A 10 11.47 -7.76 -3.36
CA CYS A 10 12.64 -8.59 -3.59
C CYS A 10 12.87 -9.46 -2.34
N THR A 11 12.12 -10.55 -2.22
CA THR A 11 12.29 -11.52 -1.12
C THR A 11 12.48 -12.95 -1.64
N GLN A 12 13.48 -13.64 -1.07
CA GLN A 12 13.68 -15.08 -1.28
C GLN A 12 12.91 -15.92 -0.23
N ASP A 13 12.50 -15.31 0.89
CA ASP A 13 11.71 -15.95 1.95
C ASP A 13 10.34 -15.26 2.09
N TYR A 14 9.36 -15.85 1.42
CA TYR A 14 8.00 -15.34 1.42
C TYR A 14 7.28 -15.53 2.77
N LYS A 15 7.65 -16.55 3.56
CA LYS A 15 6.99 -16.81 4.85
C LYS A 15 7.38 -15.74 5.87
N THR A 16 8.67 -15.40 5.93
CA THR A 16 9.17 -14.31 6.77
C THR A 16 8.61 -12.97 6.32
N PHE A 17 8.50 -12.73 5.01
CA PHE A 17 7.86 -11.54 4.46
C PHE A 17 6.41 -11.36 4.94
N LEU A 18 5.59 -12.42 4.85
CA LEU A 18 4.21 -12.38 5.32
C LEU A 18 4.10 -12.15 6.83
N ALA A 19 4.99 -12.77 7.62
CA ALA A 19 5.03 -12.56 9.06
C ALA A 19 5.37 -11.11 9.40
N LYS A 20 6.36 -10.51 8.71
CA LYS A 20 6.73 -9.10 8.83
C LYS A 20 5.54 -8.19 8.50
N GLY A 21 4.78 -8.48 7.43
CA GLY A 21 3.60 -7.69 7.06
C GLY A 21 2.49 -7.64 8.13
N ARG A 22 2.31 -8.72 8.92
CA ARG A 22 1.31 -8.75 10.00
C ARG A 22 1.65 -7.80 11.16
N VAL A 23 2.93 -7.49 11.36
CA VAL A 23 3.38 -6.58 12.43
C VAL A 23 2.83 -5.19 12.23
N ILE A 24 2.77 -4.68 10.99
CA ILE A 24 2.23 -3.34 10.70
C ILE A 24 0.77 -3.22 11.13
N GLY A 25 -0.04 -4.26 10.85
CA GLY A 25 -1.44 -4.28 11.24
C GLY A 25 -1.61 -4.18 12.76
N ALA A 26 -0.94 -5.07 13.50
CA ALA A 26 -0.99 -5.10 14.96
C ALA A 26 -0.41 -3.83 15.62
N GLU A 27 0.71 -3.32 15.09
CA GLU A 27 1.31 -2.09 15.60
C GLU A 27 0.42 -0.88 15.33
N ARG A 28 -0.28 -0.80 14.19
CA ARG A 28 -1.21 0.30 13.90
C ARG A 28 -2.46 0.23 14.79
N GLU A 29 -2.95 -0.97 15.14
CA GLU A 29 -4.05 -1.12 16.11
C GLU A 29 -3.70 -0.49 17.46
N THR A 30 -2.43 -0.55 17.86
CA THR A 30 -1.93 0.03 19.12
C THR A 30 -1.50 1.50 18.95
N PHE A 31 -0.90 1.83 17.80
CA PHE A 31 -0.30 3.12 17.47
C PHE A 31 -0.82 3.60 16.10
N PRO A 32 -2.05 4.15 16.05
CA PRO A 32 -2.70 4.52 14.80
C PRO A 32 -1.96 5.59 14.00
N ASP A 33 -1.05 6.33 14.62
CA ASP A 33 -0.29 7.40 13.96
C ASP A 33 1.09 6.93 13.43
N LYS A 34 1.47 5.67 13.65
CA LYS A 34 2.81 5.16 13.27
C LYS A 34 2.92 4.81 11.79
N TYR A 35 1.91 4.15 11.22
CA TYR A 35 1.88 3.68 9.84
C TYR A 35 0.64 4.21 9.13
N PRO A 36 0.61 4.32 7.79
CA PRO A 36 -0.58 4.79 7.09
C PRO A 36 -1.72 3.77 7.18
N LYS A 37 -2.95 4.24 7.05
CA LYS A 37 -4.10 3.33 6.97
C LYS A 37 -4.11 2.68 5.60
N ARG A 38 -3.95 1.36 5.54
CA ARG A 38 -4.15 0.59 4.31
C ARG A 38 -5.63 0.54 3.98
N LEU A 39 -5.99 0.91 2.75
CA LEU A 39 -7.36 0.78 2.26
C LEU A 39 -7.54 -0.60 1.62
N ILE A 40 -8.63 -1.28 1.98
CA ILE A 40 -9.07 -2.52 1.34
C ILE A 40 -10.21 -2.14 0.39
N LEU A 41 -10.04 -2.42 -0.90
CA LEU A 41 -11.12 -2.23 -1.88
C LEU A 41 -12.14 -3.37 -1.75
N GLN A 42 -13.35 -3.20 -2.28
CA GLN A 42 -14.47 -4.15 -2.14
C GLN A 42 -14.06 -5.62 -2.43
N ASP A 43 -14.72 -6.55 -1.73
CA ASP A 43 -14.53 -8.01 -1.79
C ASP A 43 -13.30 -8.60 -1.10
N GLY A 44 -12.68 -7.86 -0.17
CA GLY A 44 -11.57 -8.38 0.64
C GLY A 44 -10.31 -8.67 -0.18
N GLN A 45 -10.33 -8.33 -1.47
CA GLN A 45 -9.14 -8.25 -2.28
C GLN A 45 -8.36 -7.04 -1.77
N LEU A 46 -7.20 -7.34 -1.22
CA LEU A 46 -6.11 -6.39 -1.27
C LEU A 46 -6.03 -5.94 -2.73
N ALA A 47 -5.96 -4.63 -2.97
CA ALA A 47 -5.44 -4.14 -4.25
C ALA A 47 -3.96 -4.53 -4.45
N GLU A 48 -3.43 -5.48 -3.68
CA GLU A 48 -2.14 -6.12 -3.88
C GLU A 48 -2.25 -7.04 -5.10
N PHE A 49 -2.10 -6.45 -6.28
CA PHE A 49 -1.81 -7.22 -7.48
C PHE A 49 -0.33 -7.51 -7.49
N PHE A 50 -0.01 -8.79 -7.40
CA PHE A 50 1.34 -9.29 -7.53
C PHE A 50 1.63 -9.54 -9.02
N LEU A 51 2.32 -8.59 -9.67
CA LEU A 51 2.80 -8.75 -11.05
C LEU A 51 4.25 -9.21 -11.00
N GLY A 52 4.54 -10.46 -11.36
CA GLY A 52 5.93 -10.95 -11.34
C GLY A 52 6.15 -12.42 -11.67
N LYS A 53 7.40 -12.74 -12.04
CA LYS A 53 7.96 -14.11 -12.08
C LYS A 53 8.71 -14.35 -10.76
N LYS A 54 8.90 -15.63 -10.37
CA LYS A 54 9.63 -16.05 -9.16
C LYS A 54 10.82 -15.12 -8.81
N GLY A 55 10.74 -14.45 -7.66
CA GLY A 55 11.84 -13.68 -7.08
C GLY A 55 11.73 -12.16 -7.19
N MET A 56 10.90 -11.62 -8.09
CA MET A 56 10.61 -10.19 -8.15
C MET A 56 9.13 -9.98 -8.47
N THR A 57 8.46 -9.30 -7.56
CA THR A 57 7.03 -9.05 -7.70
C THR A 57 6.76 -7.59 -7.43
N THR A 58 6.09 -6.92 -8.35
CA THR A 58 5.57 -5.57 -8.11
C THR A 58 4.22 -5.70 -7.43
N ASN A 59 3.99 -4.95 -6.35
CA ASN A 59 2.68 -4.75 -5.77
C ASN A 59 2.25 -3.29 -5.88
N PHE A 60 0.95 -3.05 -5.77
CA PHE A 60 0.42 -1.73 -5.47
C PHE A 60 -0.52 -1.80 -4.28
N ILE A 61 -0.51 -0.77 -3.44
CA ILE A 61 -1.35 -0.69 -2.24
C ILE A 61 -1.85 0.74 -2.08
N LEU A 62 -3.14 0.90 -1.77
CA LEU A 62 -3.71 2.19 -1.44
C LEU A 62 -3.54 2.50 0.04
N TYR A 63 -3.04 3.71 0.32
CA TYR A 63 -2.83 4.23 1.65
C TYR A 63 -3.57 5.55 1.84
N GLU A 64 -4.21 5.69 2.98
CA GLU A 64 -4.81 6.93 3.45
C GLU A 64 -3.96 7.47 4.60
N THR A 65 -3.42 8.67 4.40
CA THR A 65 -2.69 9.42 5.42
C THR A 65 -2.57 10.90 5.03
N ASP A 66 -2.63 11.79 6.00
CA ASP A 66 -2.27 13.20 5.88
C ASP A 66 -0.86 13.51 6.42
N ASP A 67 -0.21 12.52 7.05
CA ASP A 67 1.14 12.65 7.62
C ASP A 67 2.18 11.88 6.78
N PRO A 68 3.08 12.57 6.06
CA PRO A 68 4.13 11.93 5.28
C PRO A 68 5.10 11.09 6.14
N LYS A 69 5.20 11.33 7.46
CA LYS A 69 6.03 10.51 8.35
C LYS A 69 5.53 9.07 8.43
N GLN A 70 4.22 8.85 8.32
CA GLN A 70 3.66 7.49 8.29
C GLN A 70 4.18 6.71 7.08
N LEU A 71 4.24 7.35 5.90
CA LEU A 71 4.80 6.74 4.69
C LEU A 71 6.31 6.44 4.84
N LEU A 72 7.06 7.34 5.47
CA LEU A 72 8.48 7.13 5.76
C LEU A 72 8.69 5.96 6.73
N ASN A 73 7.88 5.86 7.77
CA ASN A 73 7.92 4.73 8.72
C ASN A 73 7.62 3.41 8.02
N LEU A 74 6.62 3.40 7.13
CA LEU A 74 6.29 2.24 6.31
C LEU A 74 7.47 1.85 5.39
N GLN A 75 8.07 2.80 4.67
CA GLN A 75 9.23 2.56 3.83
C GLN A 75 10.40 1.99 4.63
N THR A 76 10.71 2.59 5.78
CA THR A 76 11.82 2.17 6.65
C THR A 76 11.60 0.76 7.19
N PHE A 77 10.36 0.45 7.60
CA PHE A 77 10.01 -0.89 8.08
C PHE A 77 10.26 -1.96 7.02
N TRP A 78 9.93 -1.67 5.77
CA TRP A 78 10.03 -2.64 4.68
C TRP A 78 11.40 -2.74 4.02
N LEU A 79 12.38 -1.89 4.36
CA LEU A 79 13.73 -2.03 3.83
C LEU A 79 14.45 -3.26 4.42
N PRO A 80 15.24 -3.99 3.62
CA PRO A 80 15.48 -3.81 2.18
C PRO A 80 14.49 -4.55 1.26
N GLU A 81 13.51 -5.28 1.82
CA GLU A 81 12.68 -6.24 1.08
C GLU A 81 11.65 -5.59 0.14
N ILE A 82 11.16 -4.38 0.45
CA ILE A 82 10.33 -3.58 -0.44
C ILE A 82 10.89 -2.16 -0.59
N LYS A 83 10.95 -1.71 -1.84
CA LYS A 83 11.12 -0.30 -2.18
C LYS A 83 9.78 0.25 -2.64
N TYR A 84 9.17 1.13 -1.84
CA TYR A 84 7.96 1.84 -2.23
C TYR A 84 8.29 3.13 -2.96
N THR A 85 7.52 3.39 -4.01
CA THR A 85 7.30 4.73 -4.54
C THR A 85 5.87 5.14 -4.18
N PHE A 86 5.72 6.24 -3.43
CA PHE A 86 4.40 6.76 -3.05
C PHE A 86 3.99 7.88 -4.00
N ILE A 87 2.86 7.69 -4.66
CA ILE A 87 2.27 8.66 -5.59
C ILE A 87 1.01 9.20 -4.93
N PRO A 88 0.94 10.51 -4.61
CA PRO A 88 -0.28 11.11 -4.10
C PRO A 88 -1.40 11.03 -5.16
N ILE A 89 -2.59 10.63 -4.73
CA ILE A 89 -3.79 10.62 -5.56
C ILE A 89 -4.56 11.90 -5.26
N PHE A 90 -4.47 12.85 -6.19
CA PHE A 90 -5.27 14.06 -6.13
C PHE A 90 -6.61 13.78 -6.84
N HIS A 91 -7.74 14.06 -6.16
CA HIS A 91 -9.11 14.09 -6.72
C HIS A 91 -9.75 12.77 -7.19
N VAL A 92 -9.99 11.84 -6.26
CA VAL A 92 -10.84 10.65 -6.53
C VAL A 92 -12.30 11.04 -6.84
N SER A 93 -12.81 12.11 -6.23
CA SER A 93 -14.17 12.62 -6.51
C SER A 93 -14.33 12.99 -7.98
N GLU A 94 -13.35 13.68 -8.56
CA GLU A 94 -13.39 14.11 -9.97
C GLU A 94 -13.22 12.95 -10.94
N ILE A 95 -12.40 11.94 -10.60
CA ILE A 95 -12.25 10.73 -11.42
C ILE A 95 -13.54 9.90 -11.42
N LYS A 96 -14.19 9.74 -10.25
CA LYS A 96 -15.48 9.06 -10.14
C LYS A 96 -16.57 9.79 -10.93
N GLU A 97 -16.65 11.11 -10.77
CA GLU A 97 -17.63 11.96 -11.46
C GLU A 97 -17.41 11.95 -12.98
N ALA A 98 -16.14 11.97 -13.44
CA ALA A 98 -15.80 11.82 -14.85
C ALA A 98 -16.12 10.42 -15.41
N TRP A 99 -15.96 9.36 -14.61
CA TRP A 99 -16.30 7.99 -14.99
C TRP A 99 -17.80 7.79 -15.13
N GLU A 100 -18.58 8.22 -14.13
CA GLU A 100 -20.05 8.18 -14.15
C GLU A 100 -20.62 9.02 -15.30
N LYS A 101 -20.04 10.19 -15.59
CA LYS A 101 -20.48 11.05 -16.71
C LYS A 101 -20.17 10.48 -18.10
N ARG A 102 -19.14 9.65 -18.23
CA ARG A 102 -18.70 9.12 -19.54
C ARG A 102 -19.27 7.75 -19.88
N TRP A 103 -19.65 6.97 -18.86
CA TRP A 103 -20.06 5.57 -19.03
C TRP A 103 -21.29 5.14 -18.20
N GLY A 104 -21.84 6.03 -17.38
CA GLY A 104 -23.09 5.82 -16.63
C GLY A 104 -24.32 6.38 -17.32
#